data_AF-A0A9Q1GEY0-F1
#
_entry.id   AF-A0A9Q1GEY0-F1
#
_cell.length_a   1.000
_cell.length_b   1.000
_cell.length_c   1.000
_cell.angle_alpha   90.00
_cell.angle_beta   90.00
_cell.angle_gamma   90.00
#
_symmetry.space_group_name_H-M   'P 1'
#
loop_
_entity.id
_entity.type
_entity.pdbx_description
1 polymer ?
#
loop_
_entity_poly.entity_id
_entity_poly.type
_entity_poly.pdbx_seq_one_letter_code
_entity_poly.pdbx_strand_id
1 'polypeptide(L)'
;MTWTSTMSSGYSSLEDDSEEFFFTARTSFFKKPSGKPTNCKDVEKEKDLRTHLSREEIGHRVALYNSAVRDHLKMTLNPSGLYTGFIKVQLELLRPITVRSGGGPTGSSRTHAVNKNNGEEAFYMPRGTVNTLHISSSNTVRQVIEALLQKFTVADNPAKFTLFKRYCREDQVYVCKLAEEEHPLFLRLVAGPNTDTLSFVLREQQTGEVMWDAFSIPELQNFLRILNKEEDDQVQVLTKRYTNYREKLEEALRAVGNHG
;
A
#
# COMPACT_ATOMS: atom_id res chain seq x y z
N MET A 1 -6.46 73.94 -37.80
CA MET A 1 -5.33 73.19 -37.22
C MET A 1 -5.86 72.38 -36.05
N THR A 2 -5.80 71.05 -36.21
CA THR A 2 -5.77 69.97 -35.21
C THR A 2 -6.72 70.01 -34.00
N TRP A 3 -7.76 69.20 -34.11
CA TRP A 3 -8.45 68.51 -33.00
C TRP A 3 -7.94 67.07 -32.94
N THR A 4 -7.46 66.61 -31.77
CA THR A 4 -7.51 65.20 -31.37
C THR A 4 -7.47 65.11 -29.84
N SER A 5 -8.60 64.72 -29.24
CA SER A 5 -8.67 64.14 -27.91
C SER A 5 -8.70 62.63 -28.06
N THR A 6 -7.72 61.93 -27.52
CA THR A 6 -7.77 60.46 -27.34
C THR A 6 -7.40 60.18 -25.88
N MET A 7 -8.36 59.59 -25.18
CA MET A 7 -8.23 59.16 -23.79
C MET A 7 -7.26 57.99 -23.68
N SER A 8 -6.42 58.08 -22.65
CA SER A 8 -5.40 57.12 -22.27
C SER A 8 -5.99 55.75 -21.95
N SER A 9 -5.37 54.72 -22.51
CA SER A 9 -5.42 53.36 -22.00
C SER A 9 -4.69 53.31 -20.65
N GLY A 10 -5.24 52.54 -19.72
CA GLY A 10 -4.63 52.23 -18.44
C GLY A 10 -4.85 50.76 -18.13
N TYR A 11 -3.72 50.02 -18.11
CA TYR A 11 -3.37 48.93 -17.20
C TYR A 11 -4.52 48.00 -16.73
N SER A 12 -4.56 46.72 -17.14
CA SER A 12 -3.69 45.64 -16.67
C SER A 12 -3.62 45.54 -15.14
N SER A 13 -4.40 44.61 -14.58
CA SER A 13 -4.24 44.06 -13.23
C SER A 13 -4.94 42.70 -13.28
N LEU A 14 -4.20 41.62 -13.47
CA LEU A 14 -3.56 40.78 -12.44
C LEU A 14 -4.53 39.69 -11.93
N GLU A 15 -4.08 38.44 -12.12
CA GLU A 15 -4.42 37.23 -11.34
C GLU A 15 -5.84 36.68 -11.57
N ASP A 16 -6.07 35.39 -11.84
CA ASP A 16 -5.44 34.23 -11.22
C ASP A 16 -5.51 33.05 -12.20
N ASP A 17 -4.35 32.48 -12.51
CA ASP A 17 -4.17 31.25 -13.28
C ASP A 17 -4.68 30.11 -12.39
N SER A 18 -5.98 29.85 -12.43
CA SER A 18 -6.54 28.62 -11.88
C SER A 18 -6.12 27.47 -12.78
N GLU A 19 -4.89 26.99 -12.55
CA GLU A 19 -4.42 25.67 -12.98
C GLU A 19 -5.38 24.62 -12.42
N GLU A 20 -6.46 24.31 -13.14
CA GLU A 20 -7.19 23.06 -12.96
C GLU A 20 -6.24 21.92 -13.39
N PHE A 21 -5.46 21.45 -12.41
CA PHE A 21 -4.72 20.19 -12.47
C PHE A 21 -5.73 19.04 -12.59
N PHE A 22 -6.15 18.74 -13.80
CA PHE A 22 -6.73 17.44 -14.09
C PHE A 22 -5.63 16.39 -13.95
N PHE A 23 -5.81 15.52 -12.95
CA PHE A 23 -5.05 14.29 -12.77
C PHE A 23 -5.28 13.34 -13.95
N THR A 24 -4.64 13.62 -15.08
CA THR A 24 -4.28 12.59 -16.04
C THR A 24 -3.21 11.73 -15.38
N ALA A 25 -3.34 10.40 -15.45
CA ALA A 25 -2.34 9.46 -14.98
C ALA A 25 -0.99 9.79 -15.64
N ARG A 26 -0.13 10.53 -14.93
CA ARG A 26 1.20 10.87 -15.41
C ARG A 26 2.02 9.59 -15.49
N THR A 27 2.20 9.09 -16.70
CA THR A 27 3.31 8.20 -17.04
C THR A 27 4.59 9.04 -17.00
N SER A 28 5.13 9.25 -15.81
CA SER A 28 6.30 10.10 -15.60
C SER A 28 7.59 9.39 -16.02
N PHE A 29 8.03 9.63 -17.24
CA PHE A 29 9.46 9.56 -17.59
C PHE A 29 10.12 10.89 -17.20
N PHE A 30 10.52 11.03 -15.93
CA PHE A 30 11.47 12.06 -15.50
C PHE A 30 12.46 11.44 -14.50
N LYS A 31 13.75 11.58 -14.82
CA LYS A 31 14.88 11.26 -13.93
C LYS A 31 14.75 12.06 -12.62
N LYS A 32 14.66 11.36 -11.49
CA LYS A 32 14.84 11.92 -10.13
C LYS A 32 16.21 11.50 -9.57
N PRO A 33 16.80 12.31 -8.67
CA PRO A 33 18.12 12.07 -8.11
C PRO A 33 18.11 10.85 -7.18
N SER A 34 19.29 10.22 -7.11
CA SER A 34 19.62 9.00 -6.35
C SER A 34 19.09 9.00 -4.91
N GLY A 35 18.10 8.13 -4.68
CA GLY A 35 17.58 7.72 -3.38
C GLY A 35 16.67 6.51 -3.58
N LYS A 36 17.21 5.41 -4.11
CA LYS A 36 16.46 4.20 -4.48
C LYS A 36 16.08 3.41 -3.22
N PRO A 37 14.79 3.08 -2.98
CA PRO A 37 14.46 1.80 -2.35
C PRO A 37 14.63 0.74 -3.44
N THR A 38 15.70 -0.03 -3.36
CA THR A 38 16.02 -1.05 -4.35
C THR A 38 14.90 -2.10 -4.35
N ASN A 39 14.14 -2.15 -5.45
CA ASN A 39 13.16 -3.19 -5.71
C ASN A 39 13.91 -4.53 -5.84
N CYS A 40 13.69 -5.45 -4.89
CA CYS A 40 14.39 -6.73 -4.80
C CYS A 40 13.87 -7.78 -5.82
N LYS A 41 13.73 -7.42 -7.09
CA LYS A 41 13.37 -8.41 -8.14
C LYS A 41 14.53 -9.36 -8.46
N ASP A 42 15.76 -9.02 -8.05
CA ASP A 42 16.95 -9.83 -8.33
C ASP A 42 17.32 -10.85 -7.23
N VAL A 43 16.47 -11.04 -6.21
CA VAL A 43 16.70 -12.04 -5.13
C VAL A 43 15.75 -13.23 -5.22
N GLU A 44 14.80 -13.22 -6.17
CA GLU A 44 13.82 -14.32 -6.30
C GLU A 44 14.44 -15.61 -6.84
N LYS A 45 15.52 -15.57 -7.61
CA LYS A 45 16.10 -16.79 -8.21
C LYS A 45 16.99 -17.63 -7.27
N GLU A 46 17.32 -17.18 -6.07
CA GLU A 46 18.28 -17.91 -5.21
C GLU A 46 17.71 -18.39 -3.86
N LYS A 47 16.43 -18.13 -3.54
CA LYS A 47 15.86 -18.43 -2.21
C LYS A 47 14.62 -19.31 -2.16
N ASP A 48 14.21 -19.90 -3.29
CA ASP A 48 13.01 -20.73 -3.34
C ASP A 48 13.12 -22.12 -2.67
N LEU A 49 14.26 -22.55 -2.12
CA LEU A 49 14.42 -23.95 -1.69
C LEU A 49 15.23 -24.14 -0.38
N ARG A 50 14.98 -23.35 0.67
CA ARG A 50 15.44 -23.70 2.03
C ARG A 50 14.37 -23.51 3.10
N THR A 51 13.16 -24.01 2.86
CA THR A 51 12.16 -24.23 3.92
C THR A 51 12.41 -25.52 4.71
N HIS A 52 13.27 -26.41 4.23
CA HIS A 52 13.60 -27.69 4.87
C HIS A 52 14.87 -27.59 5.71
N LEU A 53 14.73 -27.16 6.97
CA LEU A 53 15.70 -27.48 8.02
C LEU A 53 15.35 -28.86 8.59
N SER A 54 16.35 -29.66 8.94
CA SER A 54 16.13 -30.93 9.64
C SER A 54 15.57 -30.68 11.05
N ARG A 55 14.92 -31.69 11.64
CA ARG A 55 14.39 -31.58 13.02
C ARG A 55 15.49 -31.22 14.02
N GLU A 56 16.67 -31.78 13.85
CA GLU A 56 17.84 -31.54 14.70
C GLU A 56 18.34 -30.09 14.53
N GLU A 57 18.40 -29.60 13.29
CA GLU A 57 18.77 -28.21 12.99
C GLU A 57 17.76 -27.21 13.57
N ILE A 58 16.46 -27.52 13.49
CA ILE A 58 15.40 -26.72 14.12
C ILE A 58 15.61 -26.71 15.63
N GLY A 59 15.86 -27.86 16.26
CA GLY A 59 16.14 -27.95 17.69
C GLY A 59 17.34 -27.11 18.11
N HIS A 60 18.44 -27.20 17.35
CA HIS A 60 19.64 -26.39 17.60
C HIS A 60 19.37 -24.89 17.43
N ARG A 61 18.66 -24.49 16.36
CA ARG A 61 18.28 -23.09 16.12
C ARG A 61 17.36 -22.57 17.22
N VAL A 62 16.39 -23.36 17.69
CA VAL A 62 15.49 -22.99 18.79
C VAL A 62 16.28 -22.80 20.08
N ALA A 63 17.25 -23.67 20.38
CA ALA A 63 18.11 -23.52 21.54
C ALA A 63 18.96 -22.24 21.47
N LEU A 64 19.58 -21.96 20.31
CA LEU A 64 20.32 -20.72 20.07
C LEU A 64 19.43 -19.47 20.15
N TYR A 65 18.22 -19.55 19.60
CA TYR A 65 17.24 -18.48 19.70
C TYR A 65 16.92 -18.21 21.17
N ASN A 66 16.58 -19.25 21.93
CA ASN A 66 16.18 -19.13 23.34
C ASN A 66 17.31 -18.69 24.28
N SER A 67 18.58 -18.90 23.92
CA SER A 67 19.72 -18.40 24.69
C SER A 67 20.01 -16.93 24.42
N ALA A 68 19.74 -16.45 23.20
CA ALA A 68 19.88 -15.04 22.80
C ALA A 68 18.67 -14.17 23.17
N VAL A 69 17.50 -14.80 23.39
CA VAL A 69 16.26 -14.14 23.81
C VAL A 69 16.42 -13.53 25.20
N ARG A 70 16.23 -12.20 25.27
CA ARG A 70 16.26 -11.43 26.53
C ARG A 70 14.88 -11.26 27.14
N ASP A 71 13.83 -11.29 26.31
CA ASP A 71 12.43 -11.24 26.73
C ASP A 71 11.90 -12.65 27.06
N HIS A 72 10.77 -12.79 27.76
CA HIS A 72 10.19 -14.12 28.02
C HIS A 72 9.56 -14.77 26.75
N LEU A 73 9.85 -14.25 25.56
CA LEU A 73 9.26 -14.63 24.28
C LEU A 73 10.08 -15.73 23.57
N LYS A 74 10.19 -16.88 24.25
CA LYS A 74 10.94 -18.04 23.77
C LYS A 74 10.15 -18.86 22.74
N MET A 75 10.89 -19.66 21.98
CA MET A 75 10.33 -20.68 21.09
C MET A 75 10.31 -22.03 21.78
N THR A 76 9.30 -22.84 21.47
CA THR A 76 9.12 -24.17 22.04
C THR A 76 9.04 -25.19 20.90
N LEU A 77 9.93 -26.18 20.92
CA LEU A 77 9.87 -27.30 19.98
C LEU A 77 8.98 -28.40 20.55
N ASN A 78 7.94 -28.79 19.82
CA ASN A 78 7.03 -29.85 20.24
C ASN A 78 7.56 -31.23 19.81
N PRO A 79 7.15 -32.31 20.49
CA PRO A 79 7.51 -33.68 20.12
C PRO A 79 7.10 -34.08 18.70
N SER A 80 6.04 -33.45 18.17
CA SER A 80 5.55 -33.62 16.80
C SER A 80 6.47 -33.04 15.72
N GLY A 81 7.51 -32.29 16.10
CA GLY A 81 8.42 -31.62 15.17
C GLY A 81 7.99 -30.20 14.79
N LEU A 82 6.75 -29.81 15.11
CA LEU A 82 6.29 -28.43 15.02
C LEU A 82 6.90 -27.60 16.15
N TYR A 83 7.24 -26.35 15.87
CA TYR A 83 7.67 -25.41 16.91
C TYR A 83 6.70 -24.23 16.98
N THR A 84 6.54 -23.67 18.17
CA THR A 84 5.75 -22.47 18.41
C THR A 84 6.64 -21.35 18.94
N GLY A 85 6.18 -20.12 18.80
CA GLY A 85 6.91 -18.97 19.29
C GLY A 85 6.17 -17.68 19.03
N PHE A 86 6.86 -16.58 19.27
CA PHE A 86 6.27 -15.25 19.20
C PHE A 86 6.83 -14.46 18.02
N ILE A 87 5.96 -13.73 17.35
CA ILE A 87 6.35 -12.70 16.39
C ILE A 87 5.75 -11.36 16.78
N LYS A 88 6.50 -10.28 16.55
CA LYS A 88 6.04 -8.90 16.70
C LYS A 88 5.75 -8.35 15.32
N VAL A 89 4.52 -7.92 15.10
CA VAL A 89 4.07 -7.30 13.84
C VAL A 89 3.68 -5.86 14.14
N GLN A 90 4.32 -4.91 13.47
CA GLN A 90 3.97 -3.50 13.52
C GLN A 90 2.82 -3.23 12.53
N LEU A 91 1.75 -2.60 12.99
CA LEU A 91 0.62 -2.25 12.16
C LEU A 91 0.75 -0.79 11.70
N GLU A 92 0.87 -0.64 10.38
CA GLU A 92 0.89 0.64 9.67
C GLU A 92 -0.36 0.73 8.78
N LEU A 93 -1.53 0.85 9.40
CA LEU A 93 -2.82 1.00 8.71
C LEU A 93 -3.17 2.48 8.55
N LEU A 94 -3.70 2.87 7.38
CA LEU A 94 -4.01 4.26 7.06
C LEU A 94 -5.48 4.63 7.32
N ARG A 95 -6.39 3.65 7.34
CA ARG A 95 -7.84 3.89 7.46
C ARG A 95 -8.36 3.91 8.89
N PRO A 96 -9.46 4.65 9.14
CA PRO A 96 -10.29 4.41 10.31
C PRO A 96 -10.78 2.95 10.29
N ILE A 97 -10.59 2.25 11.40
CA ILE A 97 -11.06 0.88 11.57
C ILE A 97 -12.56 0.95 11.83
N THR A 98 -13.34 0.28 10.98
CA THR A 98 -14.76 0.03 11.26
C THR A 98 -14.85 -1.11 12.28
N VAL A 99 -14.83 -0.75 13.56
CA VAL A 99 -15.06 -1.70 14.64
C VAL A 99 -16.54 -2.09 14.60
N ARG A 100 -16.85 -3.35 14.30
CA ARG A 100 -18.19 -3.86 14.58
C ARG A 100 -18.33 -3.92 16.10
N SER A 101 -19.15 -3.04 16.67
CA SER A 101 -19.51 -3.08 18.09
C SER A 101 -20.24 -4.40 18.42
N GLY A 102 -19.47 -5.45 18.70
CA GLY A 102 -19.96 -6.73 19.22
C GLY A 102 -20.01 -6.65 20.73
N GLY A 103 -21.22 -6.67 21.28
CA GLY A 103 -21.48 -6.56 22.72
C GLY A 103 -20.78 -7.62 23.56
N GLY A 104 -19.98 -7.15 24.53
CA GLY A 104 -19.53 -7.93 25.68
C GLY A 104 -20.30 -7.50 26.94
N PRO A 105 -20.61 -8.42 27.88
CA PRO A 105 -21.42 -8.12 29.04
C PRO A 105 -20.53 -7.60 30.17
N THR A 106 -20.71 -6.36 30.62
CA THR A 106 -20.61 -5.89 32.02
C THR A 106 -20.75 -4.36 32.06
N GLY A 107 -21.70 -3.89 32.87
CA GLY A 107 -22.33 -2.59 32.69
C GLY A 107 -21.57 -1.36 33.19
N SER A 108 -21.99 -0.21 32.66
CA SER A 108 -22.35 0.98 33.46
C SER A 108 -23.01 2.05 32.58
N SER A 109 -24.12 2.57 33.10
CA SER A 109 -24.77 3.85 32.78
C SER A 109 -25.56 4.01 31.47
N ARG A 110 -26.88 4.09 31.67
CA ARG A 110 -27.89 4.55 30.71
C ARG A 110 -27.72 6.06 30.49
N THR A 111 -27.87 6.55 29.27
CA THR A 111 -28.72 7.72 28.95
C THR A 111 -28.86 7.92 27.43
N HIS A 112 -30.09 8.25 27.03
CA HIS A 112 -30.55 8.79 25.75
C HIS A 112 -30.66 7.88 24.51
N ALA A 113 -31.91 7.73 24.08
CA ALA A 113 -32.34 7.23 22.79
C ALA A 113 -31.86 8.14 21.64
N VAL A 114 -31.49 7.55 20.50
CA VAL A 114 -31.93 7.90 19.13
C VAL A 114 -31.11 7.08 18.11
N ASN A 115 -31.83 6.53 17.12
CA ASN A 115 -31.40 5.97 15.84
C ASN A 115 -30.63 4.64 15.76
N LYS A 116 -31.39 3.66 15.29
CA LYS A 116 -31.01 2.39 14.66
C LYS A 116 -30.40 2.66 13.28
N ASN A 117 -29.17 3.18 13.22
CA ASN A 117 -28.34 3.18 12.02
C ASN A 117 -26.99 2.56 12.40
N ASN A 118 -26.47 1.66 11.56
CA ASN A 118 -25.22 0.91 11.75
C ASN A 118 -24.18 1.65 12.62
N GLY A 119 -23.91 1.11 13.81
CA GLY A 119 -22.86 1.56 14.72
C GLY A 119 -21.48 1.24 14.17
N GLU A 120 -21.13 1.87 13.05
CA GLU A 120 -19.80 1.87 12.44
C GLU A 120 -19.07 3.13 12.90
N GLU A 121 -18.67 3.15 14.17
CA GLU A 121 -17.78 4.20 14.68
C GLU A 121 -16.37 3.96 14.13
N ALA A 122 -15.92 4.88 13.28
CA ALA A 122 -14.58 4.93 12.72
C ALA A 122 -13.56 5.23 13.81
N PHE A 123 -12.94 4.20 14.40
CA PHE A 123 -11.88 4.37 15.39
C PHE A 123 -10.50 4.41 14.72
N TYR A 124 -9.67 5.38 15.09
CA TYR A 124 -8.31 5.49 14.57
C TYR A 124 -7.36 4.64 15.42
N MET A 125 -6.75 3.60 14.84
CA MET A 125 -5.65 2.92 15.52
C MET A 125 -4.39 3.77 15.45
N PRO A 126 -3.69 4.02 16.57
CA PRO A 126 -2.42 4.75 16.55
C PRO A 126 -1.43 4.08 15.60
N ARG A 127 -0.82 4.88 14.72
CA ARG A 127 0.20 4.40 13.78
C ARG A 127 1.34 3.75 14.55
N GLY A 128 1.78 2.58 14.10
CA GLY A 128 2.90 1.87 14.70
C GLY A 128 2.53 1.03 15.93
N THR A 129 1.25 0.72 16.13
CA THR A 129 0.83 -0.28 17.11
C THR A 129 1.54 -1.61 16.84
N VAL A 130 2.27 -2.14 17.83
CA VAL A 130 2.96 -3.44 17.71
C VAL A 130 2.10 -4.51 18.36
N ASN A 131 1.74 -5.54 17.60
CA ASN A 131 1.03 -6.70 18.09
C ASN A 131 1.99 -7.88 18.22
N THR A 132 1.97 -8.53 19.39
CA THR A 132 2.72 -9.77 19.62
C THR A 132 1.77 -10.95 19.48
N LEU A 133 2.08 -11.85 18.55
CA LEU A 133 1.30 -13.05 18.28
C LEU A 133 2.09 -14.29 18.69
N HIS A 134 1.41 -15.24 19.33
CA HIS A 134 1.92 -16.59 19.52
C HIS A 134 1.42 -17.47 18.37
N ILE A 135 2.34 -17.98 17.56
CA ILE A 135 2.04 -18.76 16.36
C ILE A 135 2.87 -20.04 16.31
N SER A 136 2.46 -20.96 15.44
CA SER A 136 3.16 -22.20 15.13
C SER A 136 3.95 -22.10 13.82
N SER A 137 4.86 -23.03 13.61
CA SER A 137 5.68 -23.11 12.39
C SER A 137 4.88 -23.37 11.12
N SER A 138 3.68 -23.93 11.23
CA SER A 138 2.77 -24.18 10.11
C SER A 138 1.91 -22.97 9.73
N ASN A 139 1.91 -21.89 10.53
CA ASN A 139 1.12 -20.71 10.20
C ASN A 139 1.70 -19.98 8.99
N THR A 140 0.86 -19.70 8.01
CA THR A 140 1.23 -18.93 6.81
C THR A 140 1.05 -17.43 7.04
N VAL A 141 1.65 -16.62 6.16
CA VAL A 141 1.46 -15.16 6.16
C VAL A 141 -0.01 -14.80 6.07
N ARG A 142 -0.78 -15.48 5.21
CA ARG A 142 -2.23 -15.25 5.07
C ARG A 142 -2.97 -15.43 6.40
N GLN A 143 -2.73 -16.53 7.11
CA GLN A 143 -3.36 -16.78 8.41
C GLN A 143 -2.96 -15.74 9.45
N VAL A 144 -1.71 -15.27 9.43
CA VAL A 144 -1.25 -14.21 10.33
C VAL A 144 -1.96 -12.89 10.02
N ILE A 145 -2.15 -12.55 8.75
CA ILE A 145 -2.91 -11.37 8.32
C ILE A 145 -4.36 -11.49 8.81
N GLU A 146 -5.05 -12.60 8.51
CA GLU A 146 -6.43 -12.85 8.94
C GLU A 146 -6.59 -12.76 10.46
N ALA A 147 -5.67 -13.36 11.23
CA ALA A 147 -5.69 -13.30 12.69
C ALA A 147 -5.47 -11.87 13.24
N LEU A 148 -4.60 -11.09 12.61
CA LEU A 148 -4.40 -9.68 12.97
C LEU A 148 -5.67 -8.87 12.70
N LEU A 149 -6.26 -9.00 11.51
CA LEU A 149 -7.46 -8.26 11.13
C LEU A 149 -8.65 -8.61 12.01
N GLN A 150 -8.84 -9.90 12.31
CA GLN A 150 -9.89 -10.35 13.23
C GLN A 150 -9.69 -9.77 14.65
N LYS A 151 -8.45 -9.80 15.16
CA LYS A 151 -8.13 -9.27 16.50
C LYS A 151 -8.36 -7.76 16.60
N PHE A 152 -8.16 -7.02 15.53
CA PHE A 152 -8.42 -5.58 15.46
C PHE A 152 -9.81 -5.25 14.90
N THR A 153 -10.70 -6.24 14.74
CA THR A 153 -12.07 -6.07 14.22
C THR A 153 -12.14 -5.32 12.87
N VAL A 154 -11.10 -5.45 12.05
CA VAL A 154 -11.04 -4.83 10.72
C VAL A 154 -11.93 -5.65 9.78
N ALA A 155 -13.02 -5.06 9.30
CA ALA A 155 -13.97 -5.74 8.41
C ALA A 155 -13.55 -5.76 6.93
N ASP A 156 -12.36 -5.24 6.60
CA ASP A 156 -11.83 -5.22 5.24
C ASP A 156 -11.35 -6.60 4.77
N ASN A 157 -11.33 -6.78 3.44
CA ASN A 157 -10.83 -8.00 2.80
C ASN A 157 -9.34 -8.20 3.14
N PRO A 158 -8.91 -9.38 3.66
CA PRO A 158 -7.50 -9.67 3.97
C PRO A 158 -6.56 -9.47 2.77
N ALA A 159 -7.05 -9.63 1.54
CA ALA A 159 -6.27 -9.39 0.33
C ALA A 159 -5.82 -7.93 0.14
N LYS A 160 -6.43 -6.97 0.84
CA LYS A 160 -5.99 -5.56 0.84
C LYS A 160 -4.76 -5.33 1.72
N PHE A 161 -4.38 -6.30 2.54
CA PHE A 161 -3.27 -6.17 3.47
C PHE A 161 -2.12 -7.05 3.03
N THR A 162 -0.91 -6.55 3.24
CA THR A 162 0.30 -7.29 2.93
C THR A 162 1.23 -7.23 4.13
N LEU A 163 1.79 -8.38 4.48
CA LEU A 163 2.84 -8.48 5.46
C LEU A 163 4.20 -8.27 4.79
N PHE A 164 4.99 -7.34 5.33
CA PHE A 164 6.32 -7.05 4.86
C PHE A 164 7.35 -7.53 5.88
N LYS A 165 8.49 -8.03 5.39
CA LYS A 165 9.71 -8.19 6.17
C LYS A 165 10.59 -6.95 6.00
N ARG A 166 11.04 -6.36 7.10
CA ARG A 166 12.00 -5.27 7.15
C ARG A 166 13.28 -5.76 7.82
N TYR A 167 14.43 -5.56 7.19
CA TYR A 167 15.73 -6.01 7.70
C TYR A 167 16.81 -4.99 7.35
N CYS A 168 17.83 -4.86 8.19
CA CYS A 168 18.97 -3.97 7.96
C CYS A 168 20.16 -4.75 7.38
N ARG A 169 20.77 -4.22 6.32
CA ARG A 169 22.02 -4.75 5.73
C ARG A 169 22.89 -3.57 5.30
N GLU A 170 24.17 -3.57 5.68
CA GLU A 170 25.14 -2.54 5.28
C GLU A 170 24.65 -1.09 5.55
N ASP A 171 24.02 -0.88 6.72
CA ASP A 171 23.43 0.40 7.16
C ASP A 171 22.22 0.89 6.32
N GLN A 172 21.70 0.05 5.42
CA GLN A 172 20.48 0.30 4.66
C GLN A 172 19.34 -0.59 5.14
N VAL A 173 18.14 0.00 5.22
CA VAL A 173 16.91 -0.71 5.60
C VAL A 173 16.19 -1.19 4.35
N TYR A 174 16.09 -2.52 4.20
CA TYR A 174 15.36 -3.16 3.13
C TYR A 174 13.97 -3.56 3.60
N VAL A 175 12.98 -3.45 2.72
CA VAL A 175 11.59 -3.86 2.97
C VAL A 175 11.12 -4.69 1.79
N CYS A 176 10.67 -5.92 2.06
CA CYS A 176 10.19 -6.85 1.03
C CYS A 176 8.80 -7.37 1.38
N LYS A 177 7.93 -7.51 0.37
CA LYS A 177 6.63 -8.20 0.50
C LYS A 177 6.90 -9.68 0.81
N LEU A 178 6.14 -10.24 1.75
CA LEU A 178 6.11 -11.68 1.99
C LEU A 178 5.02 -12.31 1.12
N ALA A 179 5.29 -13.50 0.60
CA ALA A 179 4.28 -14.28 -0.11
C ALA A 179 3.28 -14.88 0.90
N GLU A 180 2.03 -15.08 0.47
CA GLU A 180 0.95 -15.54 1.35
C GLU A 180 1.21 -16.91 1.98
N GLU A 181 1.96 -17.77 1.28
CA GLU A 181 2.31 -19.14 1.69
C GLU A 181 3.60 -19.22 2.52
N GLU A 182 4.37 -18.13 2.66
CA GLU A 182 5.56 -18.14 3.51
C GLU A 182 5.18 -18.31 4.99
N HIS A 183 6.14 -18.80 5.79
CA HIS A 183 5.97 -19.03 7.22
C HIS A 183 6.73 -17.98 8.05
N PRO A 184 6.05 -16.98 8.67
CA PRO A 184 6.72 -15.91 9.39
C PRO A 184 7.56 -16.38 10.59
N LEU A 185 7.11 -17.43 11.28
CA LEU A 185 7.85 -17.97 12.43
C LEU A 185 9.18 -18.60 12.00
N PHE A 186 9.21 -19.24 10.83
CA PHE A 186 10.44 -19.78 10.26
C PHE A 186 11.45 -18.68 9.94
N LEU A 187 10.98 -17.59 9.30
CA LEU A 187 11.83 -16.43 9.02
C LEU A 187 12.39 -15.82 10.32
N ARG A 188 11.58 -15.75 11.38
CA ARG A 188 12.03 -15.31 12.71
C ARG A 188 13.08 -16.24 13.32
N LEU A 189 12.88 -17.55 13.25
CA LEU A 189 13.83 -18.53 13.76
C LEU A 189 15.18 -18.42 13.04
N VAL A 190 15.16 -18.19 11.72
CA VAL A 190 16.37 -18.06 10.91
C VAL A 190 17.11 -16.75 11.19
N ALA A 191 16.39 -15.64 11.37
CA ALA A 191 16.97 -14.32 11.60
C ALA A 191 17.39 -14.07 13.07
N GLY A 192 16.79 -14.78 14.03
CA GLY A 192 17.05 -14.58 15.45
C GLY A 192 16.07 -13.61 16.14
N PRO A 193 16.21 -13.42 17.47
CA PRO A 193 15.25 -12.67 18.28
C PRO A 193 15.32 -11.15 18.12
N ASN A 194 16.40 -10.63 17.52
CA ASN A 194 16.60 -9.20 17.36
C ASN A 194 15.59 -8.61 16.36
N THR A 195 14.85 -7.58 16.81
CA THR A 195 13.89 -6.85 15.97
C THR A 195 14.55 -5.96 14.92
N ASP A 196 15.80 -5.56 15.15
CA ASP A 196 16.57 -4.72 14.23
C ASP A 196 17.06 -5.55 13.02
N THR A 197 17.36 -6.83 13.26
CA THR A 197 17.75 -7.78 12.22
C THR A 197 16.58 -8.14 11.32
N LEU A 198 15.40 -8.37 11.91
CA LEU A 198 14.18 -8.65 11.18
C LEU A 198 12.99 -8.06 11.95
N SER A 199 12.13 -7.33 11.26
CA SER A 199 10.85 -6.83 11.77
C SER A 199 9.75 -7.13 10.77
N PHE A 200 8.53 -7.37 11.26
CA PHE A 200 7.36 -7.59 10.43
C PHE A 200 6.46 -6.38 10.47
N VAL A 201 5.99 -5.94 9.31
CA VAL A 201 5.14 -4.75 9.19
C VAL A 201 3.91 -5.10 8.36
N LEU A 202 2.74 -4.97 8.95
CA LEU A 202 1.47 -5.10 8.23
C LEU A 202 1.11 -3.73 7.66
N ARG A 203 0.96 -3.67 6.33
CA ARG A 203 0.53 -2.45 5.62
C ARG A 203 -0.71 -2.73 4.81
N GLU A 204 -1.52 -1.71 4.67
CA GLU A 204 -2.57 -1.68 3.67
C GLU A 204 -1.93 -1.43 2.29
N GLN A 205 -2.14 -2.33 1.34
CA GLN A 205 -1.71 -2.17 -0.04
C GLN A 205 -2.66 -1.17 -0.72
N GLN A 206 -2.35 0.12 -0.58
CA GLN A 206 -3.07 1.20 -1.26
C GLN A 206 -2.59 1.42 -2.71
N THR A 207 -1.51 0.75 -3.10
CA THR A 207 -0.94 0.85 -4.44
C THR A 207 -1.97 0.38 -5.44
N GLY A 208 -2.28 1.20 -6.46
CA GLY A 208 -3.18 0.88 -7.58
C GLY A 208 -2.73 -0.29 -8.47
N GLU A 209 -2.02 -1.26 -7.90
CA GLU A 209 -1.73 -2.56 -8.47
C GLU A 209 -2.95 -3.44 -8.18
N VAL A 210 -3.89 -3.42 -9.13
CA VAL A 210 -5.06 -4.27 -9.11
C VAL A 210 -4.60 -5.72 -9.12
N MET A 211 -5.07 -6.53 -8.17
CA MET A 211 -4.82 -7.98 -8.13
C MET A 211 -5.61 -8.64 -9.25
N TRP A 212 -5.08 -8.59 -10.47
CA TRP A 212 -5.77 -9.05 -11.69
C TRP A 212 -6.15 -10.53 -11.63
N ASP A 213 -5.37 -11.35 -10.93
CA ASP A 213 -5.63 -12.80 -10.75
C ASP A 213 -6.87 -13.10 -9.91
N ALA A 214 -7.41 -12.11 -9.18
CA ALA A 214 -8.64 -12.25 -8.39
C ALA A 214 -9.92 -12.10 -9.22
N PHE A 215 -9.81 -11.64 -10.48
CA PHE A 215 -10.94 -11.45 -11.38
C PHE A 215 -11.04 -12.62 -12.36
N SER A 216 -12.28 -12.98 -12.70
CA SER A 216 -12.54 -13.97 -13.74
C SER A 216 -12.13 -13.44 -15.13
N ILE A 217 -11.83 -14.36 -16.05
CA ILE A 217 -11.46 -14.00 -17.43
C ILE A 217 -12.49 -13.05 -18.09
N PRO A 218 -13.82 -13.24 -17.94
CA PRO A 218 -14.81 -12.30 -18.47
C PRO A 218 -14.74 -10.90 -17.85
N GLU A 219 -14.42 -10.78 -16.57
CA GLU A 219 -14.25 -9.48 -15.90
C GLU A 219 -13.01 -8.75 -16.40
N LEU A 220 -11.89 -9.46 -16.57
CA LEU A 220 -10.67 -8.93 -17.17
C LEU A 220 -10.89 -8.43 -18.60
N GLN A 221 -11.63 -9.18 -19.42
CA GLN A 221 -12.01 -8.74 -20.77
C GLN A 221 -12.88 -7.48 -20.74
N ASN A 222 -13.77 -7.35 -19.75
CA ASN A 222 -14.58 -6.16 -19.57
C ASN A 222 -13.73 -4.94 -19.23
N PHE A 223 -12.77 -5.09 -18.30
CA PHE A 223 -11.82 -4.01 -17.98
C PHE A 223 -11.03 -3.56 -19.20
N LEU A 224 -10.50 -4.48 -20.00
CA LEU A 224 -9.80 -4.14 -21.26
C LEU A 224 -10.69 -3.35 -22.22
N ARG A 225 -11.96 -3.76 -22.37
CA ARG A 225 -12.93 -3.06 -23.23
C ARG A 225 -13.22 -1.64 -22.74
N ILE A 226 -13.34 -1.44 -21.42
CA ILE A 226 -13.57 -0.12 -20.82
C ILE A 226 -12.35 0.77 -21.07
N LEU A 227 -11.14 0.26 -20.83
CA LEU A 227 -9.89 1.00 -21.02
C LEU A 227 -9.69 1.41 -22.48
N ASN A 228 -9.91 0.50 -23.43
CA ASN A 228 -9.81 0.83 -24.87
C ASN A 228 -10.79 1.95 -25.25
N LYS A 229 -12.02 1.88 -24.72
CA LYS A 229 -13.02 2.93 -24.98
C LYS A 229 -12.59 4.28 -24.40
N GLU A 230 -12.05 4.28 -23.18
CA GLU A 230 -11.58 5.50 -22.53
C GLU A 230 -10.37 6.10 -23.26
N GLU A 231 -9.46 5.27 -23.75
CA GLU A 231 -8.34 5.69 -24.58
C GLU A 231 -8.81 6.33 -25.89
N ASP A 232 -9.73 5.67 -26.61
CA ASP A 232 -10.31 6.20 -27.85
C ASP A 232 -11.01 7.54 -27.61
N ASP A 233 -11.80 7.65 -26.54
CA ASP A 233 -12.50 8.88 -26.17
C ASP A 233 -11.49 10.01 -25.85
N GLN A 234 -10.38 9.70 -25.16
CA GLN A 234 -9.29 10.67 -24.91
C GLN A 234 -8.56 11.11 -26.18
N VAL A 235 -8.24 10.17 -27.08
CA VAL A 235 -7.61 10.49 -28.37
C VAL A 235 -8.51 11.41 -29.18
N GLN A 236 -9.82 11.18 -29.20
CA GLN A 236 -10.76 12.05 -29.90
C GLN A 236 -10.81 13.46 -29.31
N VAL A 237 -10.85 13.58 -27.98
CA VAL A 237 -10.82 14.87 -27.29
C VAL A 237 -9.54 15.62 -27.61
N LEU A 238 -8.39 14.93 -27.56
CA LEU A 238 -7.09 15.52 -27.83
C LEU A 238 -6.99 15.96 -29.29
N THR A 239 -7.43 15.11 -30.22
CA THR A 239 -7.46 15.42 -31.65
C THR A 239 -8.30 16.67 -31.93
N LYS A 240 -9.53 16.74 -31.39
CA LYS A 240 -10.39 17.94 -31.53
C LYS A 240 -9.75 19.20 -30.97
N ARG A 241 -9.04 19.09 -29.85
CA ARG A 241 -8.34 20.24 -29.25
C ARG A 241 -7.22 20.73 -30.15
N TYR A 242 -6.41 19.82 -30.69
CA TYR A 242 -5.33 20.18 -31.61
C TYR A 242 -5.83 20.69 -32.95
N THR A 243 -6.92 20.14 -33.50
CA THR A 243 -7.51 20.67 -34.75
C THR A 243 -8.00 22.10 -34.55
N ASN A 244 -8.73 22.37 -33.46
CA ASN A 244 -9.20 23.72 -33.15
C ASN A 244 -8.04 24.70 -32.93
N TYR A 245 -6.97 24.27 -32.26
CA TYR A 245 -5.79 25.10 -32.05
C TYR A 245 -5.07 25.41 -33.38
N ARG A 246 -4.94 24.40 -34.25
CA ARG A 246 -4.35 24.53 -35.58
C ARG A 246 -5.14 25.50 -36.45
N GLU A 247 -6.47 25.42 -36.46
CA GLU A 247 -7.34 26.33 -37.21
C GLU A 247 -7.18 27.78 -36.75
N LYS A 248 -7.18 28.03 -35.44
CA LYS A 248 -6.94 29.36 -34.88
C LYS A 248 -5.57 29.92 -35.26
N LEU A 249 -4.54 29.06 -35.29
CA LEU A 249 -3.20 29.47 -35.69
C LEU A 249 -3.13 29.83 -37.19
N GLU A 250 -3.79 29.04 -38.05
CA GLU A 250 -3.89 29.32 -39.48
C GLU A 250 -4.68 30.60 -39.79
N GLU A 251 -5.73 30.88 -39.01
CA GLU A 251 -6.49 32.13 -39.11
C GLU A 251 -5.63 33.34 -38.74
N ALA A 252 -4.89 33.26 -37.63
CA ALA A 252 -3.96 34.32 -37.22
C ALA A 252 -2.85 34.57 -38.25
N LEU A 253 -2.29 33.51 -38.84
CA LEU A 253 -1.28 33.63 -39.91
C LEU A 253 -1.84 34.30 -41.17
N ARG A 254 -3.08 33.97 -41.56
CA ARG A 254 -3.76 34.61 -42.70
C ARG A 254 -4.07 36.08 -42.44
N ALA A 255 -4.47 36.44 -41.22
CA ALA A 255 -4.72 37.82 -40.84
C ALA A 255 -3.45 38.69 -40.91
N VAL A 256 -2.28 38.13 -40.57
CA VAL A 256 -1.00 38.84 -40.64
C VAL A 256 -0.51 39.00 -42.09
N GLY A 257 -0.79 38.04 -42.97
CA GLY A 257 -0.37 38.08 -44.39
C GLY A 257 -1.15 39.06 -45.27
N ASN A 258 -2.31 39.55 -44.83
CA ASN A 258 -3.17 40.45 -45.61
C ASN A 258 -2.91 41.96 -45.35
N HIS A 259 -1.88 42.30 -44.56
CA HIS A 259 -1.49 43.67 -44.23
C HIS A 259 -0.16 44.13 -44.87
N GLY A 260 0.25 43.51 -45.98
CA GLY A 260 1.43 43.88 -46.77
C GLY A 260 1.10 44.57 -48.08
#